data_AF-A0A956JJF9-F1
#
_entry.id   AF-A0A956JJF9-F1
#
_cell.length_a   1.000
_cell.length_b   1.000
_cell.length_c   1.000
_cell.angle_alpha   90.00
_cell.angle_beta   90.00
_cell.angle_gamma   90.00
#
_symmetry.space_group_name_H-M   'P 1'
#
loop_
_entity.id
_entity.type
_entity.pdbx_description
1 polymer ?
#
loop_
_entity_poly.entity_id
_entity_poly.type
_entity_poly.pdbx_seq_one_letter_code
_entity_poly.pdbx_strand_id
1 'polypeptide(L)'
;DGCSSACAVESCGDGVLQGGLGEECDDGNLDDGDGCDGECKVEPDNLCPGGTESVLVNYDFETGSVMPWTSNGAPVISDMAHGGQWAAQTTGNIHVHQDFAPTPVSDLSSATFWTWHDAADSPAMSVQWGYSDNTTGSTFFGANQLDGWQEHNILGNLAANKSLAWIRVWGYSGGKGLPDVARYDDFAFCKSQ
;
A
#
# COMPACT_ATOMS: atom_id res chain seq x y z
N ASP A 1 21.64 -7.86 -28.30
CA ASP A 1 22.24 -9.22 -28.34
C ASP A 1 21.88 -10.05 -27.10
N GLY A 2 20.85 -9.63 -26.33
CA GLY A 2 20.31 -10.40 -25.20
C GLY A 2 21.15 -10.31 -23.94
N CYS A 3 22.05 -9.32 -23.85
CA CYS A 3 22.86 -9.05 -22.67
C CYS A 3 22.84 -7.55 -22.35
N SER A 4 22.72 -7.22 -21.06
CA SER A 4 22.74 -5.86 -20.54
C SER A 4 24.11 -5.19 -20.76
N SER A 5 24.21 -3.88 -20.51
CA SER A 5 25.51 -3.15 -20.57
C SER A 5 26.58 -3.70 -19.60
N ALA A 6 26.16 -4.52 -18.63
CA ALA A 6 27.01 -5.24 -17.69
C ALA A 6 27.30 -6.71 -18.10
N CYS A 7 26.87 -7.13 -19.30
CA CYS A 7 27.01 -8.52 -19.79
C CYS A 7 26.26 -9.56 -18.91
N ALA A 8 25.15 -9.14 -18.29
CA ALA A 8 24.19 -10.05 -17.66
C ALA A 8 23.08 -10.41 -18.66
N VAL A 9 22.49 -11.60 -18.54
CA VAL A 9 21.31 -11.97 -19.34
C VAL A 9 20.19 -11.01 -18.96
N GLU A 10 19.62 -10.35 -19.96
CA GLU A 10 18.47 -9.46 -19.77
C GLU A 10 17.25 -10.31 -19.35
N SER A 11 16.54 -9.92 -18.29
CA SER A 11 15.35 -10.60 -17.78
C SER A 11 14.53 -9.68 -16.89
N CYS A 12 13.21 -9.75 -17.05
CA CYS A 12 12.25 -9.09 -16.17
C CYS A 12 12.44 -9.49 -14.70
N GLY A 13 12.36 -8.52 -13.81
CA GLY A 13 12.47 -8.68 -12.36
C GLY A 13 13.91 -8.70 -11.84
N ASP A 14 14.86 -8.15 -12.61
CA ASP A 14 16.28 -8.09 -12.22
C ASP A 14 16.71 -6.74 -11.61
N GLY A 15 15.77 -5.80 -11.51
CA GLY A 15 15.93 -4.46 -10.97
C GLY A 15 16.50 -3.47 -11.98
N VAL A 16 16.59 -3.85 -13.26
CA VAL A 16 17.17 -3.01 -14.32
C VAL A 16 16.20 -2.90 -15.48
N LEU A 17 15.60 -1.72 -15.65
CA LEU A 17 14.71 -1.46 -16.79
C LEU A 17 15.43 -1.66 -18.15
N GLN A 18 15.06 -2.74 -18.84
CA GLN A 18 15.59 -3.19 -20.11
C GLN A 18 14.56 -3.01 -21.23
N GLY A 19 14.36 -1.76 -21.66
CA GLY A 19 13.42 -1.45 -22.76
C GLY A 19 13.71 -2.18 -24.09
N GLY A 20 14.90 -2.75 -24.27
CA GLY A 20 15.24 -3.62 -25.40
C GLY A 20 14.53 -4.99 -25.41
N LEU A 21 14.12 -5.49 -24.24
CA LEU A 21 13.26 -6.67 -24.07
C LEU A 21 11.76 -6.34 -24.12
N GLY A 22 11.39 -5.06 -24.13
CA GLY A 22 10.00 -4.62 -24.11
C GLY A 22 9.42 -4.42 -22.70
N GLU A 23 10.28 -4.33 -21.69
CA GLU A 23 9.91 -3.93 -20.32
C GLU A 23 9.41 -2.49 -20.30
N GLU A 24 8.32 -2.27 -19.58
CA GLU A 24 7.74 -0.95 -19.32
C GLU A 24 8.06 -0.48 -17.89
N CYS A 25 8.32 -1.43 -17.00
CA CYS A 25 8.82 -1.28 -15.62
C CYS A 25 9.75 -2.47 -15.31
N ASP A 26 10.54 -2.36 -14.24
CA ASP A 26 11.20 -3.49 -13.58
C ASP A 26 11.46 -3.04 -12.13
N ASP A 27 10.83 -3.72 -11.18
CA ASP A 27 10.92 -3.43 -9.75
C ASP A 27 11.70 -4.50 -8.96
N GLY A 28 12.49 -5.31 -9.67
CA GLY A 28 13.40 -6.27 -9.07
C GLY A 28 12.76 -7.55 -8.57
N ASN A 29 11.49 -7.81 -8.92
CA ASN A 29 10.83 -9.07 -8.64
C ASN A 29 9.78 -9.41 -9.73
N LEU A 30 8.91 -10.41 -9.48
CA LEU A 30 7.88 -10.89 -10.43
C LEU A 30 6.51 -11.06 -9.73
N ASP A 31 6.33 -10.39 -8.59
CA ASP A 31 5.15 -10.49 -7.74
C ASP A 31 4.11 -9.47 -8.22
N ASP A 32 3.02 -9.93 -8.81
CA ASP A 32 1.94 -9.03 -9.26
C ASP A 32 1.33 -8.20 -8.10
N GLY A 33 0.84 -7.00 -8.42
CA GLY A 33 0.17 -6.06 -7.51
C GLY A 33 1.12 -5.10 -6.79
N ASP A 34 2.39 -5.03 -7.19
CA ASP A 34 3.38 -4.08 -6.65
C ASP A 34 3.78 -2.97 -7.65
N GLY A 35 3.04 -2.84 -8.75
CA GLY A 35 3.20 -1.79 -9.75
C GLY A 35 3.94 -2.24 -11.01
N CYS A 36 4.54 -3.43 -10.99
CA CYS A 36 5.10 -4.09 -12.17
C CYS A 36 4.71 -5.57 -12.20
N ASP A 37 3.93 -5.98 -13.21
CA ASP A 37 3.52 -7.37 -13.28
C ASP A 37 4.68 -8.31 -13.63
N GLY A 38 4.48 -9.62 -13.48
CA GLY A 38 5.48 -10.63 -13.84
C GLY A 38 5.86 -10.67 -15.34
N GLU A 39 5.24 -9.85 -16.19
CA GLU A 39 5.60 -9.64 -17.61
C GLU A 39 6.30 -8.28 -17.84
N CYS A 40 6.68 -7.58 -16.77
CA CYS A 40 7.28 -6.25 -16.75
C CYS A 40 6.43 -5.20 -17.47
N LYS A 41 5.12 -5.27 -17.27
CA LYS A 41 4.15 -4.26 -17.66
C LYS A 41 3.74 -3.45 -16.46
N VAL A 42 3.60 -2.14 -16.70
CA VAL A 42 3.12 -1.23 -15.66
C VAL A 42 1.71 -1.65 -15.31
N GLU A 43 1.50 -1.99 -14.05
CA GLU A 43 0.17 -2.32 -13.56
C GLU A 43 -0.71 -1.07 -13.57
N PRO A 44 -2.03 -1.22 -13.77
CA PRO A 44 -2.97 -0.13 -13.55
C PRO A 44 -2.68 0.54 -12.21
N ASP A 45 -2.73 1.87 -12.18
CA ASP A 45 -2.55 2.64 -10.95
C ASP A 45 -1.18 2.49 -10.26
N ASN A 46 -0.07 2.37 -11.01
CA ASN A 46 1.28 2.51 -10.45
C ASN A 46 1.44 3.79 -9.59
N LEU A 47 1.41 3.58 -8.28
CA LEU A 47 1.41 4.65 -7.27
C LEU A 47 2.80 5.15 -6.93
N CYS A 48 3.84 4.45 -7.40
CA CYS A 48 5.24 4.77 -7.17
C CYS A 48 5.89 5.31 -8.46
N PRO A 49 5.69 6.60 -8.77
CA PRO A 49 6.13 7.18 -10.02
C PRO A 49 7.65 7.18 -10.15
N GLY A 50 8.14 6.88 -11.35
CA GLY A 50 9.57 6.88 -11.67
C GLY A 50 10.25 5.52 -11.52
N GLY A 51 9.49 4.43 -11.43
CA GLY A 51 10.03 3.07 -11.32
C GLY A 51 10.60 2.79 -9.94
N THR A 52 10.09 3.46 -8.90
CA THR A 52 10.40 3.08 -7.52
C THR A 52 9.45 1.97 -7.08
N GLU A 53 9.99 1.02 -6.33
CA GLU A 53 9.23 -0.12 -5.80
C GLU A 53 8.41 0.32 -4.57
N SER A 54 7.18 -0.21 -4.44
CA SER A 54 6.44 -0.16 -3.18
C SER A 54 6.99 -1.19 -2.22
N VAL A 55 7.09 -0.88 -0.92
CA VAL A 55 7.43 -1.90 0.08
C VAL A 55 6.28 -2.86 0.37
N LEU A 56 5.08 -2.56 -0.14
CA LEU A 56 3.86 -3.33 0.03
C LEU A 56 3.55 -4.11 -1.25
N VAL A 57 2.80 -5.21 -1.12
CA VAL A 57 2.32 -6.03 -2.24
C VAL A 57 0.80 -5.97 -2.30
N ASN A 58 0.23 -5.97 -3.52
CA ASN A 58 -1.20 -5.76 -3.77
C ASN A 58 -1.70 -4.53 -3.01
N TYR A 59 -1.00 -3.42 -3.16
CA TYR A 59 -1.20 -2.21 -2.35
C TYR A 59 -2.39 -1.36 -2.80
N ASP A 60 -2.90 -1.61 -4.00
CA ASP A 60 -4.08 -1.03 -4.63
C ASP A 60 -5.27 -2.02 -4.66
N PHE A 61 -5.08 -3.27 -4.23
CA PHE A 61 -6.11 -4.32 -4.21
C PHE A 61 -6.65 -4.76 -5.59
N GLU A 62 -6.00 -4.38 -6.68
CA GLU A 62 -6.47 -4.60 -8.05
C GLU A 62 -6.34 -6.05 -8.53
N THR A 63 -5.67 -6.91 -7.75
CA THR A 63 -5.66 -8.36 -7.97
C THR A 63 -7.04 -9.02 -7.78
N GLY A 64 -8.05 -8.29 -7.29
CA GLY A 64 -9.37 -8.82 -6.97
C GLY A 64 -9.36 -9.73 -5.73
N SER A 65 -8.30 -9.63 -4.92
CA SER A 65 -8.09 -10.36 -3.69
C SER A 65 -7.55 -9.43 -2.61
N VAL A 66 -7.88 -9.70 -1.34
CA VAL A 66 -7.27 -8.97 -0.21
C VAL A 66 -5.87 -9.49 0.14
N MET A 67 -5.48 -10.66 -0.38
CA MET A 67 -4.15 -11.23 -0.09
C MET A 67 -3.05 -10.40 -0.75
N PRO A 68 -1.88 -10.20 -0.10
CA PRO A 68 -1.41 -10.86 1.12
C PRO A 68 -1.78 -10.13 2.42
N TRP A 69 -2.67 -9.14 2.38
CA TRP A 69 -3.11 -8.43 3.58
C TRP A 69 -3.85 -9.36 4.54
N THR A 70 -3.44 -9.30 5.79
CA THR A 70 -4.06 -10.01 6.90
C THR A 70 -5.04 -9.11 7.65
N SER A 71 -5.95 -9.72 8.40
CA SER A 71 -6.99 -9.00 9.13
C SER A 71 -7.41 -9.75 10.39
N ASN A 72 -7.92 -9.03 11.39
CA ASN A 72 -8.61 -9.61 12.55
C ASN A 72 -10.08 -9.95 12.27
N GLY A 73 -10.51 -9.89 11.01
CA GLY A 73 -11.85 -10.24 10.57
C GLY A 73 -11.87 -10.70 9.11
N ALA A 74 -13.00 -10.52 8.43
CA ALA A 74 -13.20 -10.92 7.05
C ALA A 74 -13.34 -9.67 6.16
N PRO A 75 -12.23 -9.04 5.74
CA PRO A 75 -12.27 -7.99 4.73
C PRO A 75 -12.77 -8.59 3.42
N VAL A 76 -13.43 -7.75 2.62
CA VAL A 76 -13.95 -8.12 1.30
C VAL A 76 -13.38 -7.16 0.26
N ILE A 77 -13.38 -7.59 -1.00
CA ILE A 77 -13.11 -6.71 -2.14
C ILE A 77 -14.41 -5.98 -2.51
N SER A 78 -14.28 -4.69 -2.78
CA SER A 78 -15.34 -3.74 -3.12
C SER A 78 -15.07 -3.14 -4.49
N ASP A 79 -16.08 -3.04 -5.34
CA ASP A 79 -16.02 -2.33 -6.65
C ASP A 79 -16.03 -0.81 -6.51
N MET A 80 -16.18 -0.31 -5.28
CA MET A 80 -16.10 1.11 -4.96
C MET A 80 -14.67 1.44 -4.55
N ALA A 81 -13.83 1.69 -5.55
CA ALA A 81 -12.40 1.98 -5.44
C ALA A 81 -12.12 3.50 -5.63
N HIS A 82 -10.90 3.94 -5.30
CA HIS A 82 -10.39 5.29 -5.54
C HIS A 82 -9.72 5.36 -6.92
N GLY A 83 -8.73 4.49 -7.14
CA GLY A 83 -8.18 4.10 -8.44
C GLY A 83 -8.86 2.81 -8.96
N GLY A 84 -8.56 2.40 -10.19
CA GLY A 84 -8.87 1.06 -10.68
C GLY A 84 -10.31 0.53 -10.52
N GLN A 85 -10.40 -0.76 -10.22
CA GLN A 85 -11.63 -1.54 -10.12
C GLN A 85 -11.94 -2.00 -8.69
N TRP A 86 -10.94 -2.19 -7.82
CA TRP A 86 -11.09 -2.92 -6.58
C TRP A 86 -10.42 -2.22 -5.40
N ALA A 87 -11.16 -2.08 -4.29
CA ALA A 87 -10.62 -1.66 -3.01
C ALA A 87 -10.88 -2.72 -1.93
N ALA A 88 -10.09 -2.73 -0.86
CA ALA A 88 -10.40 -3.49 0.34
C ALA A 88 -11.48 -2.78 1.16
N GLN A 89 -12.44 -3.54 1.69
CA GLN A 89 -13.48 -3.06 2.60
C GLN A 89 -13.52 -3.90 3.88
N THR A 90 -13.63 -3.22 5.01
CA THR A 90 -13.93 -3.83 6.31
C THR A 90 -15.24 -3.30 6.87
N THR A 91 -15.80 -3.99 7.87
CA THR A 91 -17.02 -3.55 8.57
C THR A 91 -16.89 -3.82 10.06
N GLY A 92 -16.96 -2.76 10.85
CA GLY A 92 -16.68 -2.78 12.30
C GLY A 92 -15.21 -2.48 12.60
N ASN A 93 -14.77 -2.75 13.82
CA ASN A 93 -13.38 -2.52 14.27
C ASN A 93 -12.41 -3.58 13.73
N ILE A 94 -12.39 -3.74 12.40
CA ILE A 94 -11.58 -4.69 11.65
C ILE A 94 -10.49 -3.92 10.92
N HIS A 95 -9.25 -4.42 10.99
CA HIS A 95 -8.10 -3.81 10.34
C HIS A 95 -7.66 -4.58 9.10
N VAL A 96 -7.04 -3.87 8.16
CA VAL A 96 -6.12 -4.45 7.19
C VAL A 96 -4.69 -4.28 7.69
N HIS A 97 -3.84 -5.29 7.52
CA HIS A 97 -2.48 -5.33 8.04
C HIS A 97 -1.57 -6.07 7.07
N GLN A 98 -0.40 -5.50 6.79
CA GLN A 98 0.62 -6.17 6.01
C GLN A 98 1.98 -6.02 6.70
N ASP A 99 2.66 -7.15 6.87
CA ASP A 99 4.07 -7.24 7.20
C ASP A 99 4.88 -7.22 5.90
N PHE A 100 6.03 -6.57 5.92
CA PHE A 100 6.93 -6.47 4.77
C PHE A 100 8.39 -6.47 5.21
N ALA A 101 9.31 -6.54 4.23
CA ALA A 101 10.74 -6.50 4.49
C ALA A 101 11.11 -5.18 5.21
N PRO A 102 11.81 -5.24 6.37
CA PRO A 102 12.17 -4.04 7.10
C PRO A 102 12.90 -3.00 6.23
N THR A 103 12.26 -1.84 6.05
CA THR A 103 12.75 -0.78 5.16
C THR A 103 13.12 0.45 5.99
N PRO A 104 14.36 0.94 5.94
CA PRO A 104 14.74 2.19 6.61
C PRO A 104 13.79 3.32 6.24
N VAL A 105 13.30 4.08 7.22
CA VAL A 105 12.40 5.23 6.97
C VAL A 105 13.09 6.30 6.12
N SER A 106 14.42 6.38 6.18
CA SER A 106 15.24 7.24 5.30
C SER A 106 15.13 6.89 3.82
N ASP A 107 14.74 5.65 3.52
CA ASP A 107 14.70 5.11 2.17
C ASP A 107 13.27 5.15 1.63
N LEU A 108 12.32 5.76 2.34
CA LEU A 108 10.95 5.99 1.89
C LEU A 108 10.81 7.39 1.29
N SER A 109 10.30 7.46 0.07
CA SER A 109 9.93 8.71 -0.59
C SER A 109 8.48 9.12 -0.30
N SER A 110 7.61 8.13 -0.02
CA SER A 110 6.21 8.33 0.36
C SER A 110 5.75 7.29 1.38
N ALA A 111 4.66 7.61 2.08
CA ALA A 111 3.92 6.70 2.94
C ALA A 111 2.47 7.21 3.01
N THR A 112 1.78 7.12 1.86
CA THR A 112 0.40 7.58 1.71
C THR A 112 -0.55 6.42 1.40
N PHE A 113 -1.84 6.64 1.64
CA PHE A 113 -2.90 5.69 1.34
C PHE A 113 -4.25 6.41 1.33
N TRP A 114 -5.21 5.86 0.62
CA TRP A 114 -6.57 6.39 0.54
C TRP A 114 -7.51 5.58 1.41
N THR A 115 -8.41 6.27 2.11
CA THR A 115 -9.53 5.62 2.79
C THR A 115 -10.85 6.31 2.49
N TRP A 116 -11.92 5.53 2.52
CA TRP A 116 -13.29 6.03 2.39
C TRP A 116 -14.12 5.68 3.61
N HIS A 117 -14.97 6.62 4.04
CA HIS A 117 -15.95 6.42 5.11
C HIS A 117 -17.29 7.07 4.82
N ASP A 118 -18.35 6.49 5.38
CA ASP A 118 -19.67 7.13 5.42
C ASP A 118 -19.67 8.25 6.47
N ALA A 119 -20.18 9.42 6.10
CA ALA A 119 -20.36 10.55 7.02
C ALA A 119 -21.24 10.19 8.24
N ALA A 120 -22.15 9.23 8.09
CA ALA A 120 -23.00 8.75 9.18
C ALA A 120 -22.21 8.13 10.34
N ASP A 121 -21.06 7.52 10.05
CA ASP A 121 -20.28 6.78 11.03
C ASP A 121 -19.27 7.67 11.78
N SER A 122 -18.94 8.84 11.21
CA SER A 122 -17.87 9.75 11.68
C SER A 122 -16.59 9.01 12.14
N PRO A 123 -16.10 7.98 11.42
CA PRO A 123 -15.04 7.15 11.94
C PRO A 123 -13.72 7.93 11.83
N ALA A 124 -12.96 7.96 12.93
CA ALA A 124 -11.56 8.35 12.86
C ALA A 124 -10.78 7.21 12.22
N MET A 125 -9.86 7.52 11.31
CA MET A 125 -8.90 6.53 10.82
C MET A 125 -7.79 6.36 11.81
N SER A 126 -7.70 5.15 12.36
CA SER A 126 -6.60 4.78 13.20
C SER A 126 -5.58 4.01 12.39
N VAL A 127 -4.34 4.43 12.53
CA VAL A 127 -3.21 3.89 11.79
C VAL A 127 -2.16 3.52 12.81
N GLN A 128 -1.69 2.29 12.72
CA GLN A 128 -0.57 1.78 13.50
C GLN A 128 0.50 1.26 12.58
N TRP A 129 1.73 1.34 13.05
CA TRP A 129 2.87 0.77 12.37
C TRP A 129 3.88 0.26 13.40
N GLY A 130 4.77 -0.60 12.95
CA GLY A 130 5.88 -1.07 13.77
C GLY A 130 7.18 -1.13 13.03
N TYR A 131 8.25 -1.14 13.82
CA TYR A 131 9.61 -1.16 13.35
C TYR A 131 10.25 -2.52 13.63
N SER A 132 11.37 -2.78 12.95
CA SER A 132 12.15 -4.02 13.13
C SER A 132 12.69 -4.24 14.55
N ASP A 133 12.73 -3.19 15.38
CA ASP A 133 13.10 -3.24 16.79
C ASP A 133 11.93 -3.55 17.75
N ASN A 134 10.76 -3.95 17.21
CA ASN A 134 9.50 -4.21 17.91
C ASN A 134 8.86 -2.99 18.61
N THR A 135 9.38 -1.78 18.40
CA THR A 135 8.66 -0.58 18.81
C THR A 135 7.56 -0.25 17.82
N THR A 136 6.55 0.50 18.27
CA THR A 136 5.36 0.83 17.48
C THR A 136 5.08 2.32 17.51
N GLY A 137 4.40 2.81 16.47
CA GLY A 137 3.80 4.13 16.45
C GLY A 137 2.33 4.06 16.07
N SER A 138 1.61 5.14 16.30
CA SER A 138 0.21 5.27 15.91
C SER A 138 -0.16 6.72 15.67
N THR A 139 -1.11 6.95 14.77
CA THR A 139 -1.77 8.24 14.58
C THR A 139 -3.27 8.06 14.37
N PHE A 140 -4.00 9.17 14.43
CA PHE A 140 -5.41 9.23 14.11
C PHE A 140 -5.68 10.36 13.12
N PHE A 141 -6.41 10.08 12.06
CA PHE A 141 -6.96 11.08 11.15
C PHE A 141 -8.43 11.32 11.52
N GLY A 142 -8.78 12.59 11.75
CA GLY A 142 -9.99 12.99 12.48
C GLY A 142 -11.32 12.91 11.73
N ALA A 143 -12.41 12.97 12.50
CA ALA A 143 -13.79 12.67 12.14
C ALA A 143 -14.61 13.77 11.41
N ASN A 144 -13.97 14.84 10.89
CA ASN A 144 -14.69 16.05 10.47
C ASN A 144 -14.62 16.41 8.98
N GLN A 145 -14.12 15.55 8.10
CA GLN A 145 -14.18 15.71 6.64
C GLN A 145 -14.04 14.31 6.01
N LEU A 146 -14.84 13.76 5.10
CA LEU A 146 -16.08 14.07 4.39
C LEU A 146 -16.63 12.69 3.95
N ASP A 147 -17.91 12.60 3.57
CA ASP A 147 -18.39 11.50 2.71
C ASP A 147 -17.52 11.45 1.44
N GLY A 148 -16.74 10.38 1.26
CA GLY A 148 -15.79 10.28 0.15
C GLY A 148 -14.41 9.73 0.50
N TRP A 149 -13.58 9.60 -0.54
CA TRP A 149 -12.19 9.19 -0.46
C TRP A 149 -11.32 10.32 0.07
N GLN A 150 -10.41 10.01 0.99
CA GLN A 150 -9.45 10.94 1.57
C GLN A 150 -8.05 10.31 1.58
N GLU A 151 -7.05 11.08 1.18
CA GLU A 151 -5.66 10.69 1.26
C GLU A 151 -5.10 10.97 2.65
N HIS A 152 -4.32 10.03 3.16
CA HIS A 152 -3.59 10.16 4.43
C HIS A 152 -2.10 10.04 4.17
N ASN A 153 -1.29 10.76 4.94
CA ASN A 153 0.16 10.70 4.85
C ASN A 153 0.75 10.54 6.26
N ILE A 154 1.53 9.48 6.47
CA ILE A 154 2.18 9.20 7.75
C ILE A 154 3.70 9.34 7.72
N LEU A 155 4.31 9.69 6.57
CA LEU A 155 5.77 9.71 6.42
C LEU A 155 6.42 10.61 7.49
N GLY A 156 5.85 11.79 7.74
CA GLY A 156 6.32 12.72 8.78
C GLY A 156 6.11 12.25 10.23
N ASN A 157 5.31 11.20 10.45
CA ASN A 157 5.11 10.59 11.76
C ASN A 157 6.10 9.46 12.04
N LEU A 158 6.77 8.93 11.01
CA LEU A 158 7.71 7.83 11.15
C LEU A 158 9.03 8.31 11.77
N ALA A 159 9.66 7.44 12.56
CA ALA A 159 10.96 7.71 13.17
C ALA A 159 12.07 7.49 12.13
N ALA A 160 12.68 8.58 11.67
CA ALA A 160 13.66 8.56 10.58
C ALA A 160 14.89 7.65 10.81
N ASN A 161 15.20 7.32 12.06
CA ASN A 161 16.34 6.47 12.42
C ASN A 161 15.97 4.97 12.59
N LYS A 162 14.79 4.56 12.13
CA LYS A 162 14.28 3.19 12.27
C LYS A 162 13.95 2.59 10.92
N SER A 163 13.77 1.26 10.90
CA SER A 163 13.24 0.53 9.74
C SER A 163 11.80 0.12 10.00
N LEU A 164 10.88 0.59 9.16
CA LEU A 164 9.47 0.23 9.16
C LEU A 164 9.32 -1.23 8.71
N ALA A 165 8.47 -2.00 9.36
CA ALA A 165 8.33 -3.44 9.10
C ALA A 165 6.88 -3.90 8.86
N TRP A 166 5.90 -3.12 9.30
CA TRP A 166 4.49 -3.42 9.05
C TRP A 166 3.63 -2.17 9.20
N ILE A 167 2.46 -2.21 8.56
CA ILE A 167 1.39 -1.22 8.72
C ILE A 167 0.06 -1.88 9.05
N ARG A 168 -0.82 -1.14 9.72
CA ARG A 168 -2.19 -1.52 10.02
C ARG A 168 -3.11 -0.31 9.98
N VAL A 169 -4.25 -0.44 9.32
CA VAL A 169 -5.26 0.64 9.19
C VAL A 169 -6.65 0.09 9.51
N TRP A 170 -7.46 0.83 10.27
CA TRP A 170 -8.86 0.45 10.55
C TRP A 170 -9.83 1.62 10.74
N GLY A 171 -11.09 1.31 10.44
CA GLY A 171 -12.27 2.08 10.79
C GLY A 171 -12.49 2.14 12.30
N TYR A 172 -12.57 3.34 12.90
CA TYR A 172 -12.89 3.47 14.32
C TYR A 172 -13.94 4.55 14.61
N SER A 173 -15.16 4.16 14.97
CA SER A 173 -16.24 5.09 15.33
C SER A 173 -16.27 5.54 16.80
N GLY A 174 -15.34 5.06 17.64
CA GLY A 174 -15.39 5.37 19.07
C GLY A 174 -16.52 4.67 19.83
N GLY A 175 -17.07 3.58 19.29
CA GLY A 175 -18.09 2.77 19.97
C GLY A 175 -19.52 3.26 19.78
N LYS A 176 -19.82 3.99 18.70
CA LYS A 176 -21.17 4.50 18.38
C LYS A 176 -22.15 3.43 17.85
N GLY A 177 -21.70 2.18 17.70
CA GLY A 177 -22.58 1.04 17.40
C GLY A 177 -23.07 0.98 15.96
N LEU A 178 -22.37 1.63 15.04
CA LEU A 178 -22.65 1.58 13.60
C LEU A 178 -21.79 0.50 12.94
N PRO A 179 -22.17 -0.01 11.76
CA PRO A 179 -21.27 -0.87 11.01
C PRO A 179 -20.12 0.01 10.55
N ASP A 180 -19.00 0.05 11.28
CA ASP A 180 -17.85 0.91 10.95
C ASP A 180 -17.28 0.52 9.56
N VAL A 181 -17.92 0.97 8.48
CA VAL A 181 -17.53 0.60 7.12
C VAL A 181 -16.38 1.49 6.72
N ALA A 182 -15.26 0.84 6.42
CA ALA A 182 -14.06 1.50 5.97
C ALA A 182 -13.60 0.82 4.69
N ARG A 183 -13.20 1.63 3.71
CA ARG A 183 -12.49 1.14 2.54
C ARG A 183 -11.07 1.68 2.53
N TYR A 184 -10.18 0.92 1.95
CA TYR A 184 -8.77 1.20 1.85
C TYR A 184 -8.32 0.91 0.44
N ASP A 185 -7.52 1.82 -0.07
CA ASP A 185 -7.06 1.75 -1.43
C ASP A 185 -5.74 2.51 -1.59
N ASP A 186 -5.07 2.25 -2.69
CA ASP A 186 -3.94 3.02 -3.17
C ASP A 186 -2.83 3.29 -2.12
N PHE A 187 -2.26 2.24 -1.52
CA PHE A 187 -1.16 2.39 -0.55
C PHE A 187 0.20 2.66 -1.22
N ALA A 188 0.56 3.94 -1.36
CA ALA A 188 1.84 4.37 -1.95
C ALA A 188 2.97 4.45 -0.91
N PHE A 189 3.55 3.31 -0.53
CA PHE A 189 4.73 3.22 0.35
C PHE A 189 6.00 3.02 -0.47
N CYS A 190 6.38 4.06 -1.20
CA CYS A 190 7.41 3.97 -2.23
C CYS A 190 8.81 4.16 -1.65
N LYS A 191 9.77 3.36 -2.13
CA LYS A 191 11.19 3.57 -1.86
C LYS A 191 11.70 4.84 -2.55
N SER A 192 12.78 5.42 -2.03
CA SER A 192 13.56 6.44 -2.72
C SER A 192 14.51 5.78 -3.72
N GLN A 193 14.72 6.42 -4.88
CA GLN A 193 15.75 6.03 -5.84
C GLN A 193 17.17 6.15 -5.28
#